data_AF-A0A3M6V5Y4-F1
#
_entry.id   AF-A0A3M6V5Y4-F1
#
_cell.length_a   1.000
_cell.length_b   1.000
_cell.length_c   1.000
_cell.angle_alpha   90.00
_cell.angle_beta   90.00
_cell.angle_gamma   90.00
#
_symmetry.space_group_name_H-M   'P 1'
#
loop_
_entity.id
_entity.type
_entity.pdbx_description
1 polymer ?
#
loop_
_entity_poly.entity_id
_entity_poly.type
_entity_poly.pdbx_seq_one_letter_code
_entity_poly.pdbx_strand_id
1 'polypeptide(L)'
;MILILTHGDQAARDAKRKKRSIEDHLTWYISTLPDWVQQFMKEIGGRRMLFDNSLDPTENPDDCKRQVSKLLQIIDKVKEERGPLIHRLTKASKQVLDEEIKKAMDEQGITEQAEALREDQEEIKKLLEDEKTSEGEKRALEKRFAEQDEKLAELDAAARKLADEKKQSQLDDAK
;
A
#
# COMPACT_ATOMS: atom_id res chain seq x y z
N MET A 1 10.13 -2.65 -6.36
CA MET A 1 11.34 -1.82 -6.53
C MET A 1 12.56 -2.73 -6.66
N ILE A 2 13.41 -2.47 -7.65
CA ILE A 2 14.67 -3.20 -7.92
C ILE A 2 15.78 -2.15 -8.00
N LEU A 3 16.92 -2.38 -7.36
CA LEU A 3 18.09 -1.51 -7.52
C LEU A 3 18.95 -1.98 -8.71
N ILE A 4 19.18 -1.09 -9.68
CA ILE A 4 20.07 -1.34 -10.81
C ILE A 4 21.41 -0.63 -10.59
N LEU A 5 22.50 -1.39 -10.62
CA LEU A 5 23.87 -0.89 -10.46
C LEU A 5 24.55 -0.87 -11.83
N THR A 6 24.71 0.32 -12.39
CA THR A 6 25.03 0.59 -13.80
C THR A 6 26.48 0.41 -14.22
N HIS A 7 27.39 0.13 -13.28
CA HIS A 7 28.81 -0.09 -13.53
C HIS A 7 29.17 -1.56 -13.24
N GLY A 8 28.41 -2.49 -13.85
CA GLY A 8 28.60 -3.93 -13.66
C GLY A 8 29.98 -4.43 -14.07
N ASP A 9 30.55 -3.85 -15.12
CA ASP A 9 31.89 -4.08 -15.63
C ASP A 9 32.98 -3.72 -14.61
N GLN A 10 32.84 -2.58 -13.93
CA GLN A 10 33.77 -2.12 -12.91
C GLN A 10 33.69 -3.01 -11.67
N ALA A 11 32.47 -3.40 -11.27
CA ALA A 11 32.28 -4.35 -10.17
C ALA A 11 32.90 -5.73 -10.47
N ALA A 12 32.77 -6.23 -11.71
CA ALA A 12 33.39 -7.48 -12.12
C ALA A 12 34.93 -7.39 -12.11
N ARG A 13 35.48 -6.29 -12.62
CA ARG A 13 36.94 -6.00 -12.61
C ARG A 13 37.49 -5.93 -11.18
N ASP A 14 36.79 -5.23 -10.29
CA ASP A 14 37.21 -5.06 -8.90
C ASP A 14 37.08 -6.35 -8.09
N ALA A 15 36.06 -7.16 -8.35
CA ALA A 15 35.92 -8.49 -7.75
C ALA A 15 37.10 -9.39 -8.15
N LYS A 16 37.46 -9.40 -9.45
CA LYS A 16 38.61 -10.15 -9.98
C LYS A 16 39.92 -9.68 -9.38
N ARG A 17 40.15 -8.36 -9.30
CA ARG A 17 41.36 -7.77 -8.69
C ARG A 17 41.51 -8.18 -7.23
N LYS A 18 40.40 -8.25 -6.49
CA LYS A 18 40.40 -8.63 -5.07
C LYS A 18 40.19 -10.13 -4.82
N LYS A 19 40.26 -10.98 -5.86
CA LYS A 19 40.11 -12.45 -5.77
C LYS A 19 38.85 -12.90 -5.00
N ARG A 20 37.72 -12.22 -5.23
CA ARG A 20 36.43 -12.53 -4.60
C ARG A 20 35.33 -12.68 -5.64
N SER A 21 34.23 -13.33 -5.27
CA SER A 21 33.06 -13.37 -6.14
C SER A 21 32.45 -11.98 -6.29
N ILE A 22 31.69 -11.78 -7.38
CA ILE A 22 30.98 -10.52 -7.62
C ILE A 22 29.96 -10.28 -6.50
N GLU A 23 29.25 -11.31 -6.04
CA GLU A 23 28.28 -11.17 -4.94
C GLU A 23 28.93 -10.83 -3.60
N ASP A 24 30.09 -11.41 -3.28
CA ASP A 24 30.83 -11.07 -2.06
C ASP A 24 31.33 -9.62 -2.14
N HIS A 25 31.77 -9.20 -3.33
CA HIS A 25 32.17 -7.82 -3.54
C HIS A 25 31.00 -6.86 -3.32
N LEU A 26 29.81 -7.16 -3.88
CA LEU A 26 28.62 -6.33 -3.73
C LEU A 26 28.14 -6.29 -2.28
N THR A 27 28.16 -7.43 -1.60
CA THR A 27 27.76 -7.53 -0.19
C THR A 27 28.68 -6.67 0.69
N TRP A 28 29.99 -6.76 0.47
CA TRP A 28 30.96 -5.88 1.11
C TRP A 28 30.73 -4.41 0.76
N TYR A 29 30.52 -4.07 -0.52
CA TYR A 29 30.31 -2.69 -0.94
C TYR A 29 29.07 -2.08 -0.26
N ILE A 30 27.97 -2.82 -0.22
CA ILE A 30 26.73 -2.39 0.44
C ILE A 30 26.96 -2.19 1.94
N SER A 31 27.75 -3.03 2.61
CA SER A 31 28.09 -2.83 4.03
C SER A 31 28.93 -1.58 4.31
N THR A 32 29.58 -1.01 3.29
CA THR A 32 30.34 0.25 3.41
C THR A 32 29.48 1.49 3.15
N LEU A 33 28.25 1.32 2.65
CA LEU A 33 27.35 2.44 2.39
C LEU A 33 26.67 2.90 3.69
N PRO A 34 26.20 4.16 3.74
CA PRO A 34 25.49 4.70 4.90
C PRO A 34 24.31 3.81 5.34
N ASP A 35 23.99 3.86 6.63
CA ASP A 35 22.94 3.02 7.24
C ASP A 35 21.59 3.10 6.51
N TRP A 36 21.21 4.29 6.03
CA TRP A 36 19.97 4.48 5.28
C TRP A 36 19.94 3.66 3.98
N VAL A 37 21.09 3.48 3.32
CA VAL A 37 21.19 2.64 2.11
C VAL A 37 21.06 1.18 2.47
N GLN A 38 21.70 0.74 3.55
CA GLN A 38 21.58 -0.63 4.04
C GLN A 38 20.14 -0.95 4.46
N GLN A 39 19.47 0.01 5.11
CA GLN A 39 18.05 -0.06 5.47
C GLN A 39 17.19 -0.21 4.19
N PHE A 40 17.39 0.67 3.20
CA PHE A 40 16.70 0.62 1.92
C PHE A 40 16.91 -0.73 1.20
N MET A 41 18.12 -1.28 1.23
CA MET A 41 18.42 -2.60 0.66
C MET A 41 17.62 -3.72 1.33
N LYS A 42 17.42 -3.66 2.65
CA LYS A 42 16.55 -4.60 3.38
C LYS A 42 15.08 -4.40 3.01
N GLU A 43 14.63 -3.16 2.87
CA GLU A 43 13.25 -2.82 2.50
C GLU A 43 12.88 -3.32 1.09
N ILE A 44 13.82 -3.27 0.16
CA ILE A 44 13.61 -3.85 -1.17
C ILE A 44 13.87 -5.37 -1.19
N GLY A 45 14.04 -6.05 -0.06
CA GLY A 45 14.26 -7.49 0.01
C GLY A 45 15.56 -7.95 -0.64
N GLY A 46 16.59 -7.09 -0.68
CA GLY A 46 17.87 -7.38 -1.34
C GLY A 46 17.82 -7.44 -2.86
N ARG A 47 16.69 -7.07 -3.49
CA ARG A 47 16.50 -7.13 -4.95
C ARG A 47 17.40 -6.11 -5.66
N ARG A 48 18.49 -6.61 -6.23
CA ARG A 48 19.51 -5.83 -6.93
C ARG A 48 20.00 -6.56 -8.16
N MET A 49 20.49 -5.79 -9.13
CA MET A 49 21.11 -6.32 -10.33
C MET A 49 22.26 -5.42 -10.77
N LEU A 50 23.37 -6.04 -11.17
CA LEU A 50 24.41 -5.35 -11.94
C LEU A 50 24.00 -5.29 -13.40
N PHE A 51 24.13 -4.10 -13.97
CA PHE A 51 23.90 -3.84 -15.37
C PHE A 51 25.18 -3.26 -15.96
N ASP A 52 25.75 -3.98 -16.91
CA ASP A 52 26.90 -3.57 -17.67
C ASP A 52 26.41 -2.75 -18.88
N ASN A 53 26.65 -1.43 -18.84
CA ASN A 53 26.33 -0.53 -19.93
C ASN A 53 27.42 -0.46 -21.01
N SER A 54 28.55 -1.13 -20.81
CA SER A 54 29.62 -1.21 -21.81
C SER A 54 29.39 -2.30 -22.87
N LEU A 55 28.40 -3.17 -22.65
CA LEU A 55 28.02 -4.19 -23.62
C LEU A 55 27.36 -3.55 -24.84
N ASP A 56 28.03 -3.63 -25.99
CA ASP A 56 27.45 -3.25 -27.27
C ASP A 56 26.58 -4.40 -27.81
N PRO A 57 25.30 -4.17 -28.14
CA PRO A 57 24.40 -5.20 -28.68
C PRO A 57 24.79 -5.71 -30.08
N THR A 58 25.62 -4.97 -30.81
CA THR A 58 26.18 -5.31 -32.12
C THR A 58 27.39 -6.22 -31.98
N GLU A 59 28.26 -5.93 -31.00
CA GLU A 59 29.49 -6.71 -30.77
C GLU A 59 29.26 -7.93 -29.89
N ASN A 60 28.40 -7.82 -28.86
CA ASN A 60 28.14 -8.85 -27.85
C ASN A 60 26.63 -9.09 -27.66
N PRO A 61 25.91 -9.53 -28.72
CA PRO A 61 24.46 -9.67 -28.69
C PRO A 61 23.97 -10.68 -27.64
N ASP A 62 24.72 -11.76 -27.41
CA ASP A 62 24.32 -12.82 -26.48
C ASP A 62 24.45 -12.41 -25.01
N ASP A 63 25.48 -11.64 -24.67
CA ASP A 63 25.65 -11.12 -23.31
C ASP A 63 24.63 -10.02 -23.00
N CYS A 64 24.33 -9.16 -23.98
CA CYS A 64 23.22 -8.21 -23.90
C CYS A 64 21.87 -8.92 -23.67
N LYS A 65 21.55 -9.95 -24.48
CA LYS A 65 20.33 -10.74 -24.30
C LYS A 65 20.28 -11.39 -22.92
N ARG A 66 21.37 -12.01 -22.48
CA ARG A 66 21.45 -12.67 -21.17
C ARG A 66 21.24 -11.69 -20.02
N GLN A 67 21.78 -10.48 -20.11
CA GLN A 67 21.57 -9.42 -19.14
C GLN A 67 20.10 -8.99 -19.09
N VAL A 68 19.50 -8.71 -20.25
CA VAL A 68 18.07 -8.33 -20.33
C VAL A 68 17.16 -9.46 -19.83
N SER A 69 17.44 -10.72 -20.17
CA SER A 69 16.68 -11.87 -19.66
C SER A 69 16.74 -11.99 -18.14
N LYS A 70 17.91 -11.73 -17.51
CA LYS A 70 18.02 -11.70 -16.04
C LYS A 70 17.19 -10.57 -15.43
N LEU A 71 17.17 -9.39 -16.06
CA LEU A 71 16.34 -8.28 -15.60
C LEU A 71 14.85 -8.64 -15.64
N LEU A 72 14.40 -9.23 -16.76
CA LEU A 72 13.01 -9.71 -16.91
C LEU A 72 12.65 -10.74 -15.84
N GLN A 73 13.51 -11.71 -15.56
CA GLN A 73 13.28 -12.70 -14.50
C GLN A 73 13.14 -12.06 -13.11
N ILE A 74 13.93 -11.02 -12.80
CA ILE A 74 13.80 -10.30 -11.52
C ILE A 74 12.49 -9.50 -11.48
N ILE A 75 12.09 -8.90 -12.60
CA ILE A 75 10.82 -8.19 -12.73
C ILE A 75 9.64 -9.15 -12.53
N ASP A 76 9.66 -10.32 -13.16
CA ASP A 76 8.60 -11.31 -13.04
C ASP A 76 8.49 -11.84 -11.61
N LYS A 77 9.61 -12.14 -10.96
CA LYS A 77 9.63 -12.48 -9.52
C LYS A 77 9.06 -11.37 -8.65
N VAL A 78 9.37 -10.11 -8.94
CA VAL A 78 8.81 -8.96 -8.22
C VAL A 78 7.29 -8.86 -8.39
N LYS A 79 6.76 -9.19 -9.58
CA LYS A 79 5.33 -9.22 -9.85
C LYS A 79 4.63 -10.36 -9.09
N GLU A 80 5.24 -11.54 -9.06
CA GLU A 80 4.71 -12.70 -8.32
C GLU A 80 4.74 -12.50 -6.80
N GLU A 81 5.82 -11.90 -6.28
CA GLU A 81 6.05 -11.76 -4.84
C GLU A 81 5.23 -10.65 -4.15
N ARG A 82 4.31 -9.95 -4.83
CA ARG A 82 3.57 -8.77 -4.29
C ARG A 82 4.49 -7.89 -3.43
N GLY A 83 5.50 -7.29 -4.05
CA GLY A 83 6.65 -6.72 -3.34
C GLY A 83 6.32 -5.79 -2.15
N PRO A 84 7.18 -5.75 -1.11
CA PRO A 84 6.96 -5.06 0.19
C PRO A 84 6.61 -3.56 0.15
N LEU A 85 6.71 -2.91 -1.01
CA LEU A 85 6.37 -1.49 -1.19
C LEU A 85 4.92 -1.27 -1.65
N ILE A 86 4.20 -2.31 -2.08
CA ILE A 86 2.76 -2.20 -2.40
C ILE A 86 1.95 -1.96 -1.11
N HIS A 87 2.41 -2.50 0.02
CA HIS A 87 1.74 -2.34 1.32
C HIS A 87 2.12 -1.08 2.12
N ARG A 88 3.15 -0.35 1.69
CA ARG A 88 3.54 0.93 2.31
C ARG A 88 3.32 2.06 1.31
N LEU A 89 2.06 2.42 1.10
CA LEU A 89 1.72 3.81 0.80
C LEU A 89 2.57 4.67 1.75
N THR A 90 3.37 5.59 1.20
CA THR A 90 4.10 6.55 2.01
C THR A 90 3.11 7.28 2.92
N LYS A 91 3.52 7.83 4.07
CA LYS A 91 2.60 8.55 4.97
C LYS A 91 1.76 9.59 4.19
N ALA A 92 2.39 10.27 3.23
CA ALA A 92 1.72 11.20 2.33
C ALA A 92 0.69 10.51 1.43
N SER A 93 1.01 9.38 0.81
CA SER A 93 0.06 8.63 -0.03
C SER A 93 -1.11 8.04 0.76
N LYS A 94 -0.89 7.62 2.02
CA LYS A 94 -1.98 7.20 2.91
C LYS A 94 -2.91 8.36 3.21
N GLN A 95 -2.36 9.53 3.54
CA GLN A 95 -3.16 10.72 3.82
C GLN A 95 -3.99 11.13 2.61
N VAL A 96 -3.42 11.10 1.40
CA VAL A 96 -4.16 11.41 0.16
C VAL A 96 -5.28 10.39 -0.07
N LEU A 97 -5.02 9.10 0.12
CA LEU A 97 -6.05 8.07 -0.03
C LEU A 97 -7.15 8.21 1.03
N ASP A 98 -6.80 8.48 2.29
CA ASP A 98 -7.76 8.71 3.36
C ASP A 98 -8.61 9.96 3.08
N GLU A 99 -8.03 11.03 2.52
CA GLU A 99 -8.75 12.22 2.07
C GLU A 99 -9.69 11.92 0.89
N GLU A 100 -9.26 11.12 -0.08
CA GLU A 100 -10.11 10.69 -1.21
C GLU A 100 -11.28 9.82 -0.76
N ILE A 101 -11.04 8.89 0.17
CA ILE A 101 -12.09 8.06 0.77
C ILE A 101 -13.07 8.96 1.52
N LYS A 102 -12.57 9.88 2.36
CA LYS A 102 -13.43 10.82 3.10
C LYS A 102 -14.27 11.66 2.15
N LYS A 103 -13.66 12.26 1.13
CA LYS A 103 -14.37 13.06 0.12
C LYS A 103 -15.45 12.26 -0.59
N ALA A 104 -15.17 11.01 -0.94
CA ALA A 104 -16.16 10.14 -1.59
C ALA A 104 -17.31 9.75 -0.63
N MET A 105 -17.03 9.57 0.66
CA MET A 105 -18.08 9.38 1.66
C MET A 105 -18.97 10.63 1.82
N ASP A 106 -18.36 11.82 1.83
CA ASP A 106 -19.06 13.09 1.89
C ASP A 106 -19.90 13.33 0.63
N GLU A 107 -19.36 13.06 -0.57
CA GLU A 107 -20.07 13.16 -1.86
C GLU A 107 -21.27 12.21 -1.96
N GLN A 108 -21.20 11.05 -1.30
CA GLN A 108 -22.32 10.10 -1.22
C GLN A 108 -23.30 10.40 -0.06
N GLY A 109 -23.03 11.45 0.73
CA GLY A 109 -23.84 11.82 1.89
C GLY A 109 -23.83 10.78 3.01
N ILE A 110 -22.86 9.85 3.02
CA ILE A 110 -22.78 8.78 4.03
C ILE A 110 -22.45 9.38 5.40
N THR A 111 -21.53 10.35 5.44
CA THR A 111 -21.14 11.06 6.67
C THR A 111 -22.28 11.87 7.24
N GLU A 112 -22.97 12.67 6.41
CA GLU A 112 -24.13 13.46 6.84
C GLU A 112 -25.28 12.56 7.36
N GLN A 113 -25.58 11.46 6.67
CA GLN A 113 -26.61 10.51 7.11
C GLN A 113 -26.24 9.82 8.43
N ALA A 114 -24.97 9.45 8.60
CA ALA A 114 -24.50 8.84 9.84
C ALA A 114 -24.52 9.82 11.02
N GLU A 115 -24.21 11.10 10.80
CA GLU A 115 -24.30 12.15 11.84
C GLU A 115 -25.75 12.42 12.24
N ALA A 116 -26.65 12.59 11.28
CA ALA A 116 -28.08 12.80 11.56
C ALA A 116 -28.70 11.64 12.35
N LEU A 117 -28.36 10.39 12.00
CA LEU A 117 -28.84 9.22 12.74
C LEU A 117 -28.29 9.16 14.17
N ARG A 118 -27.05 9.62 14.41
CA ARG A 118 -26.47 9.69 15.76
C ARG A 118 -27.12 10.76 16.62
N GLU A 119 -27.39 11.93 16.06
CA GLU A 119 -28.12 13.00 16.75
C GLU A 119 -29.52 12.53 17.15
N ASP A 120 -30.25 11.92 16.21
CA ASP A 120 -31.58 11.36 16.49
C ASP A 120 -31.53 10.25 17.57
N GLN A 121 -30.52 9.37 17.54
CA GLN A 121 -30.34 8.33 18.56
C GLN A 121 -30.08 8.94 19.96
N GLU A 122 -29.32 10.03 20.04
CA GLU A 122 -29.11 10.75 21.31
C GLU A 122 -30.40 11.39 21.83
N GLU A 123 -31.23 11.95 20.95
CA GLU A 123 -32.55 12.47 21.32
C GLU A 123 -33.48 11.37 21.82
N ILE A 124 -33.56 10.25 21.11
CA ILE A 124 -34.36 9.08 21.52
C ILE A 124 -33.89 8.55 22.88
N LYS A 125 -32.57 8.51 23.11
CA LYS A 125 -31.99 8.08 24.38
C LYS A 125 -32.39 9.01 25.54
N LYS A 126 -32.33 10.33 25.33
CA LYS A 126 -32.80 11.32 26.33
C LYS A 126 -34.29 11.14 26.65
N LEU A 127 -35.11 10.86 25.64
CA LEU A 127 -36.54 10.61 25.81
C LEU A 127 -36.82 9.29 26.56
N LEU A 128 -36.00 8.24 26.33
CA LEU A 128 -36.13 6.97 27.06
C LEU A 128 -35.78 7.11 28.55
N GLU A 129 -34.84 8.00 28.89
CA GLU A 129 -34.44 8.31 30.27
C GLU A 129 -35.46 9.17 31.03
N ASP A 130 -36.41 9.83 30.33
CA ASP A 130 -37.45 10.63 30.99
C ASP A 130 -38.49 9.71 31.70
N GLU A 131 -38.76 9.99 32.97
CA GLU A 131 -39.72 9.25 33.80
C GLU A 131 -41.17 9.47 33.35
N LYS A 132 -41.44 10.55 32.61
CA LYS A 132 -42.81 10.90 32.17
C LYS A 132 -43.29 10.12 30.95
N THR A 133 -42.40 9.39 30.29
CA THR A 133 -42.68 8.64 29.07
C THR A 133 -43.43 7.35 29.41
N SER A 134 -44.60 7.14 28.80
CA SER A 134 -45.41 5.94 29.07
C SER A 134 -44.73 4.67 28.55
N GLU A 135 -45.06 3.50 29.12
CA GLU A 135 -44.50 2.21 28.65
C GLU A 135 -44.75 1.97 27.15
N GLY A 136 -45.90 2.41 26.62
CA GLY A 136 -46.21 2.30 25.20
C GLY A 136 -45.29 3.14 24.31
N GLU A 137 -44.97 4.36 24.76
CA GLU A 137 -44.04 5.26 24.07
C GLU A 137 -42.60 4.76 24.18
N LYS A 138 -42.20 4.21 25.33
CA LYS A 138 -40.88 3.59 25.51
C LYS A 138 -40.66 2.44 24.54
N ARG A 139 -41.63 1.53 24.38
CA ARG A 139 -41.54 0.45 23.37
C ARG A 139 -41.46 0.97 21.94
N ALA A 140 -42.16 2.06 21.62
CA ALA A 140 -42.10 2.67 20.29
C ALA A 140 -40.74 3.35 20.02
N LEU A 141 -40.17 4.01 21.02
CA LEU A 141 -38.84 4.62 20.97
C LEU A 141 -37.72 3.58 20.85
N GLU A 142 -37.79 2.48 21.62
CA GLU A 142 -36.86 1.35 21.51
C GLU A 142 -36.86 0.74 20.10
N LYS A 143 -38.05 0.58 19.51
CA LYS A 143 -38.18 0.07 18.14
C LYS A 143 -37.52 1.01 17.12
N ARG A 144 -37.75 2.32 17.24
CA ARG A 144 -37.09 3.32 16.38
C ARG A 144 -35.58 3.34 16.57
N PHE A 145 -35.11 3.19 17.80
CA PHE A 145 -33.68 3.13 18.10
C PHE A 145 -33.02 1.94 17.41
N ALA A 146 -33.65 0.76 17.47
CA ALA A 146 -33.17 -0.44 16.77
C ALA A 146 -33.19 -0.29 15.24
N GLU A 147 -34.25 0.31 14.68
CA GLU A 147 -34.35 0.61 13.24
C GLU A 147 -33.25 1.60 12.78
N GLN A 148 -32.86 2.55 13.62
CA GLN A 148 -31.75 3.48 13.33
C GLN A 148 -30.38 2.81 13.45
N ASP A 149 -30.20 1.90 14.43
CA ASP A 149 -28.96 1.15 14.61
C ASP A 149 -28.69 0.22 13.40
N GLU A 150 -29.74 -0.41 12.87
CA GLU A 150 -29.65 -1.20 11.63
C GLU A 150 -29.23 -0.33 10.43
N LYS A 151 -29.83 0.85 10.26
CA LYS A 151 -29.45 1.80 9.21
C LYS A 151 -28.01 2.30 9.36
N LEU A 152 -27.56 2.54 10.59
CA LEU A 152 -26.18 2.95 10.86
C LEU A 152 -25.20 1.83 10.47
N ALA A 153 -25.55 0.58 10.76
CA ALA A 153 -24.75 -0.59 10.37
C ALA A 153 -24.70 -0.77 8.84
N GLU A 154 -25.81 -0.50 8.13
CA GLU A 154 -25.83 -0.50 6.66
C GLU A 154 -24.93 0.59 6.06
N LEU A 155 -24.98 1.81 6.61
CA LEU A 155 -24.10 2.91 6.19
C LEU A 155 -22.62 2.61 6.47
N ASP A 156 -22.31 2.03 7.63
CA ASP A 156 -20.95 1.60 7.96
C ASP A 156 -20.46 0.50 7.01
N ALA A 157 -21.34 -0.43 6.62
CA ALA A 157 -21.02 -1.46 5.63
C ALA A 157 -20.78 -0.85 4.24
N ALA A 158 -21.57 0.15 3.83
CA ALA A 158 -21.39 0.90 2.59
C ALA A 158 -20.07 1.68 2.60
N ALA A 159 -19.74 2.38 3.69
CA ALA A 159 -18.48 3.10 3.87
C ALA A 159 -17.26 2.16 3.74
N ARG A 160 -17.33 0.96 4.34
CA ARG A 160 -16.27 -0.05 4.22
C ARG A 160 -16.10 -0.54 2.79
N LYS A 161 -17.20 -0.88 2.10
CA LYS A 161 -17.14 -1.30 0.68
C LYS A 161 -16.51 -0.21 -0.18
N LEU A 162 -16.90 1.04 0.02
CA LEU A 162 -16.38 2.17 -0.75
C LEU A 162 -14.88 2.39 -0.48
N ALA A 163 -14.45 2.29 0.77
CA ALA A 163 -13.04 2.36 1.14
C ALA A 163 -12.22 1.23 0.49
N ASP A 164 -12.78 0.02 0.42
CA ASP A 164 -12.12 -1.12 -0.19
C ASP A 164 -12.08 -1.01 -1.73
N GLU A 165 -13.13 -0.50 -2.37
CA GLU A 165 -13.16 -0.17 -3.80
C GLU A 165 -12.12 0.88 -4.16
N LYS A 166 -11.98 1.95 -3.37
CA LYS A 166 -10.97 2.99 -3.60
C LYS A 166 -9.54 2.47 -3.45
N LYS A 167 -9.29 1.62 -2.45
CA LYS A 167 -8.00 0.92 -2.30
C LYS A 167 -7.71 0.01 -3.48
N GLN A 168 -8.72 -0.69 -3.99
CA GLN A 168 -8.58 -1.60 -5.13
C GLN A 168 -8.33 -0.85 -6.44
N SER A 169 -9.02 0.27 -6.67
CA SER A 169 -8.78 1.14 -7.84
C SER A 169 -7.35 1.66 -7.89
N GLN A 170 -6.79 2.12 -6.76
CA GLN A 170 -5.39 2.56 -6.73
C GLN A 170 -4.39 1.41 -6.94
N LEU A 171 -4.75 0.17 -6.56
CA LEU A 171 -3.94 -1.02 -6.85
C LEU A 171 -3.95 -1.39 -8.34
N ASP A 172 -5.06 -1.13 -9.03
CA ASP A 172 -5.22 -1.40 -10.45
C ASP A 172 -4.61 -0.30 -11.33
N ASP A 173 -4.66 0.97 -10.91
CA ASP A 173 -3.97 2.09 -11.58
C ASP A 173 -2.44 2.01 -11.49
N ALA A 174 -1.92 1.19 -10.57
CA ALA A 174 -0.48 0.95 -10.39
C ALA A 174 0.08 -0.25 -11.21
N LYS A 175 -0.76 -0.95 -11.99
CA LYS A 175 -0.36 -2.08 -12.85
C LYS A 175 0.01 -1.65 -14.26
#